data_AF-A0AAW1V6H8-F1
#
_entry.id   AF-A0AAW1V6H8-F1
#
_cell.length_a   1.000
_cell.length_b   1.000
_cell.length_c   1.000
_cell.angle_alpha   90.00
_cell.angle_beta   90.00
_cell.angle_gamma   90.00
#
_symmetry.space_group_name_H-M   'P 1'
#
loop_
_entity.id
_entity.type
_entity.pdbx_description
1 polymer ?
#
loop_
_entity_poly.entity_id
_entity_poly.type
_entity_poly.pdbx_seq_one_letter_code
_entity_poly.pdbx_strand_id
1 'polypeptide(L)'
;MVIFYALLNMAEVYSQIIYAVNSKQYSVTRRLYLKNLALELSAQHLERRSLEQNVPRAVRDRRQDYAGTSANNANIQPQEEVVPGTRKRCFSCVKDSKSRFFCQKCKKFVCLSHLKAWCPLCYDSLENP
;
A
#
# COMPACT_ATOMS: atom_id res chain seq x y z
N MET A 1 -21.19 -24.02 -1.48
CA MET A 1 -20.60 -22.95 -2.30
C MET A 1 -21.30 -22.77 -3.66
N VAL A 2 -21.78 -23.82 -4.33
CA VAL A 2 -22.49 -23.71 -5.64
C VAL A 2 -23.71 -22.77 -5.59
N ILE A 3 -24.60 -22.95 -4.60
CA ILE A 3 -25.81 -22.13 -4.46
C ILE A 3 -25.47 -20.65 -4.25
N PHE A 4 -24.45 -20.36 -3.43
CA PHE A 4 -24.02 -18.99 -3.16
C PHE A 4 -23.53 -18.28 -4.43
N TYR A 5 -22.67 -18.92 -5.22
CA TYR A 5 -22.20 -18.33 -6.47
C TYR A 5 -23.30 -18.21 -7.53
N ALA A 6 -24.26 -19.13 -7.56
CA ALA A 6 -25.44 -19.03 -8.43
C ALA A 6 -26.31 -17.81 -8.05
N LEU A 7 -26.54 -17.59 -6.75
CA LEU A 7 -27.28 -16.42 -6.25
C LEU A 7 -26.57 -15.11 -6.59
N LEU A 8 -25.24 -15.05 -6.44
CA LEU A 8 -24.45 -13.88 -6.81
C LEU A 8 -24.57 -13.54 -8.30
N ASN A 9 -24.46 -14.54 -9.18
CA ASN A 9 -24.59 -14.35 -10.62
C ASN A 9 -25.99 -13.86 -11.00
N MET A 10 -27.05 -14.39 -10.38
CA MET A 10 -28.41 -13.93 -10.61
C MET A 10 -28.61 -12.49 -10.12
N ALA A 11 -28.17 -12.18 -8.90
CA ALA A 11 -28.29 -10.85 -8.32
C ALA A 11 -27.61 -9.77 -9.19
N GLU A 12 -26.45 -10.08 -9.76
CA GLU A 12 -25.74 -9.19 -10.67
C GLU A 12 -26.55 -8.84 -11.93
N VAL A 13 -27.12 -9.84 -12.60
CA VAL A 13 -27.90 -9.63 -13.82
C VAL A 13 -29.12 -8.75 -13.50
N TYR A 14 -29.82 -9.07 -12.41
CA TYR A 14 -30.98 -8.30 -11.98
C TYR A 14 -30.61 -6.85 -11.60
N SER A 15 -29.53 -6.65 -10.85
CA SER A 15 -29.11 -5.30 -10.44
C SER A 15 -28.65 -4.46 -11.64
N GLN A 16 -28.00 -5.06 -12.64
CA GLN A 16 -27.61 -4.36 -13.86
C GLN A 16 -28.82 -3.93 -14.69
N ILE A 17 -29.85 -4.77 -14.82
CA ILE A 17 -31.08 -4.43 -15.54
C ILE A 17 -31.78 -3.25 -14.86
N ILE A 18 -31.95 -3.30 -13.53
CA ILE A 18 -32.57 -2.22 -12.76
C ILE A 18 -31.77 -0.93 -12.92
N TYR A 19 -30.43 -1.01 -12.81
CA TYR A 19 -29.55 0.14 -13.00
C TYR A 19 -29.70 0.75 -14.40
N ALA A 20 -29.69 -0.06 -15.45
CA ALA A 20 -29.81 0.39 -16.83
C ALA A 20 -31.17 1.08 -17.10
N VAL A 21 -32.26 0.52 -16.57
CA VAL A 21 -33.61 1.10 -16.70
C VAL A 21 -33.70 2.44 -15.96
N ASN A 22 -33.21 2.52 -14.73
CA ASN A 22 -33.32 3.74 -13.91
C ASN A 22 -32.41 4.87 -14.40
N SER A 23 -31.19 4.54 -14.85
CA SER A 23 -30.21 5.52 -15.35
C SER A 23 -30.38 5.84 -16.83
N LYS A 24 -31.24 5.10 -17.55
CA LYS A 24 -31.35 5.11 -19.02
C LYS A 24 -30.03 4.83 -19.74
N GLN A 25 -29.08 4.16 -19.07
CA GLN A 25 -27.77 3.80 -19.62
C GLN A 25 -27.74 2.31 -19.99
N TYR A 26 -28.14 2.01 -21.22
CA TYR A 26 -28.17 0.63 -21.75
C TYR A 26 -26.84 0.17 -22.37
N SER A 27 -25.91 1.10 -22.63
CA SER A 27 -24.62 0.81 -23.25
C SER A 27 -23.53 0.39 -22.25
N VAL A 28 -23.82 0.40 -20.93
CA VAL A 28 -22.84 0.01 -19.92
C VAL A 28 -22.56 -1.48 -20.05
N THR A 29 -21.33 -1.79 -20.45
CA THR A 29 -20.87 -3.18 -20.53
C THR A 29 -20.88 -3.82 -19.14
N ARG A 30 -21.29 -5.09 -19.08
CA ARG A 30 -21.31 -5.90 -17.84
C ARG A 30 -20.00 -5.82 -17.07
N ARG A 31 -18.86 -5.85 -17.78
CA ARG A 31 -17.52 -5.73 -17.20
C ARG A 31 -17.32 -4.42 -16.43
N LEU A 32 -17.77 -3.29 -16.99
CA LEU A 32 -17.60 -1.99 -16.34
C LEU A 32 -18.55 -1.85 -15.14
N TYR A 33 -19.79 -2.28 -15.29
CA TYR A 33 -20.78 -2.32 -14.21
C TYR A 33 -20.25 -3.10 -13.01
N LEU A 34 -19.80 -4.34 -13.24
CA LEU A 34 -19.23 -5.19 -12.20
C LEU A 34 -18.01 -4.59 -11.51
N LYS A 35 -17.13 -3.96 -12.28
CA LYS A 35 -15.94 -3.31 -11.73
C LYS A 35 -16.34 -2.22 -10.75
N ASN A 36 -17.30 -1.37 -11.13
CA ASN A 36 -17.76 -0.28 -10.28
C ASN A 36 -18.48 -0.81 -9.04
N LEU A 37 -19.39 -1.79 -9.23
CA LEU A 37 -20.11 -2.43 -8.13
C LEU A 37 -19.14 -3.06 -7.10
N ALA A 38 -18.11 -3.76 -7.57
CA ALA A 38 -17.12 -4.37 -6.68
C ALA A 38 -16.30 -3.31 -5.91
N LEU A 39 -15.95 -2.19 -6.55
CA LEU A 39 -15.25 -1.09 -5.89
C LEU A 39 -16.13 -0.44 -4.82
N GLU A 40 -17.40 -0.18 -5.12
CA GLU A 40 -18.35 0.42 -4.18
C GLU A 40 -18.61 -0.49 -2.97
N LEU A 41 -18.89 -1.78 -3.20
CA LEU A 41 -19.11 -2.76 -2.12
C LEU A 41 -17.88 -2.95 -1.22
N SER A 42 -16.67 -2.73 -1.75
CA SER A 42 -15.43 -2.87 -1.00
C SER A 42 -14.90 -1.57 -0.41
N ALA A 43 -15.44 -0.41 -0.77
CA ALA A 43 -14.92 0.92 -0.41
C ALA A 43 -14.75 1.09 1.10
N GLN A 44 -15.79 0.82 1.89
CA GLN A 44 -15.75 0.97 3.35
C GLN A 44 -14.73 0.02 4.01
N HIS A 45 -14.57 -1.18 3.45
CA HIS A 45 -13.56 -2.13 3.91
C HIS A 45 -12.15 -1.70 3.54
N LEU A 46 -11.96 -1.12 2.35
CA LEU A 46 -10.68 -0.57 1.90
C LEU A 46 -10.27 0.62 2.76
N GLU A 47 -11.18 1.53 3.06
CA GLU A 47 -10.96 2.68 3.94
C GLU A 47 -10.53 2.22 5.34
N ARG A 48 -11.32 1.35 5.99
CA ARG A 48 -10.98 0.81 7.32
C ARG A 48 -9.61 0.12 7.33
N ARG A 49 -9.31 -0.66 6.29
CA ARG A 49 -8.05 -1.41 6.17
C ARG A 49 -6.86 -0.58 5.70
N SER A 50 -7.09 0.66 5.23
CA SER A 50 -6.02 1.59 4.84
C SER A 50 -5.27 2.14 6.06
N LEU A 51 -5.94 2.14 7.22
CA LEU A 51 -5.40 2.59 8.50
C LEU A 51 -4.60 1.51 9.23
N GLU A 52 -4.69 0.25 8.80
CA GLU A 52 -4.01 -0.88 9.44
C GLU A 52 -2.49 -0.85 9.20
N GLN A 53 -1.70 -0.78 10.27
CA GLN A 53 -0.23 -0.71 10.17
C GLN A 53 0.46 -2.09 10.14
N ASN A 54 -0.28 -3.18 10.39
CA ASN A 54 0.25 -4.54 10.51
C ASN A 54 0.49 -5.24 9.17
N VAL A 55 0.45 -4.48 8.07
CA VAL A 55 0.57 -5.00 6.70
C VAL A 55 1.83 -4.41 6.05
N PRO A 56 2.54 -5.16 5.19
CA PRO A 56 3.72 -4.66 4.49
C PRO A 56 3.46 -3.31 3.81
N ARG A 57 4.45 -2.41 3.87
CA ARG A 57 4.35 -1.02 3.39
C ARG A 57 3.80 -0.94 1.96
N ALA A 58 4.33 -1.75 1.03
CA ALA A 58 3.86 -1.76 -0.36
C ALA A 58 2.37 -2.10 -0.53
N VAL A 59 1.79 -2.93 0.35
CA VAL A 59 0.36 -3.26 0.32
C VAL A 59 -0.46 -2.14 0.95
N ARG A 60 0.06 -1.49 1.99
CA ARG A 60 -0.55 -0.33 2.64
C ARG A 60 -0.65 0.85 1.67
N ASP A 61 0.43 1.16 0.97
CA ASP A 61 0.49 2.25 -0.01
C ASP A 61 -0.59 2.04 -1.09
N ARG A 62 -0.66 0.83 -1.67
CA ARG A 62 -1.71 0.49 -2.65
C ARG A 62 -3.13 0.60 -2.08
N ARG A 63 -3.36 0.18 -0.83
CA ARG A 63 -4.69 0.31 -0.19
C ARG A 63 -5.09 1.78 -0.04
N GLN A 64 -4.15 2.63 0.33
CA GLN A 64 -4.36 4.07 0.45
C GLN A 64 -4.66 4.70 -0.91
N ASP A 65 -4.03 4.20 -1.98
CA ASP A 65 -4.29 4.68 -3.35
C ASP A 65 -5.74 4.39 -3.75
N TYR A 66 -6.19 3.15 -3.54
CA TYR A 66 -7.58 2.76 -3.83
C TYR A 66 -8.61 3.40 -2.90
N ALA A 67 -8.24 3.72 -1.66
CA ALA A 67 -9.10 4.42 -0.72
C ALA A 67 -9.10 5.95 -0.92
N GLY A 68 -8.27 6.49 -1.82
CA GLY A 68 -8.12 7.94 -2.03
C GLY A 68 -7.45 8.67 -0.87
N THR A 69 -6.83 7.95 0.08
CA THR A 69 -6.19 8.51 1.29
C THR A 69 -4.67 8.66 1.16
N SER A 70 -4.08 8.31 0.02
CA SER A 70 -2.63 8.46 -0.23
C SER A 70 -2.11 9.89 -0.07
N ALA A 71 -2.91 10.89 -0.43
CA ALA A 71 -2.54 12.30 -0.30
C ALA A 71 -2.43 12.76 1.16
N ASN A 72 -3.21 12.17 2.07
CA ASN A 72 -3.22 12.54 3.49
C ASN A 72 -2.08 11.90 4.29
N ASN A 73 -1.43 10.86 3.77
CA ASN A 73 -0.32 10.17 4.46
C ASN A 73 1.07 10.48 3.88
N ALA A 74 1.17 11.08 2.69
CA ALA A 74 2.45 11.56 2.15
C ALA A 74 3.09 12.62 3.05
N ASN A 75 2.29 13.38 3.80
CA ASN A 75 2.73 14.39 4.78
C ASN A 75 2.84 13.85 6.23
N ILE A 76 2.52 12.58 6.47
CA ILE A 76 2.63 11.94 7.79
C ILE A 76 3.46 10.66 7.66
N GLN A 77 4.57 10.74 6.93
CA GLN A 77 5.77 10.16 7.53
C GLN A 77 6.31 11.29 8.38
N PRO A 78 6.18 11.26 9.72
CA PRO A 78 7.15 11.98 10.52
C PRO A 78 8.48 11.58 9.90
N GLN A 79 9.32 12.55 9.54
CA GLN A 79 10.73 12.26 9.57
C GLN A 79 10.96 11.80 10.99
N GLU A 80 10.84 10.49 11.23
CA GLU A 80 11.08 9.92 12.54
C GLU A 80 12.54 10.26 12.76
N GLU A 81 12.78 11.33 13.52
CA GLU A 81 14.07 11.59 14.10
C GLU A 81 14.51 10.26 14.67
N VAL A 82 15.65 9.77 14.17
CA VAL A 82 16.12 8.45 14.55
C VAL A 82 16.48 8.55 16.02
N VAL A 83 15.52 8.22 16.88
CA VAL A 83 15.69 8.32 18.32
C VAL A 83 16.82 7.36 18.67
N PRO A 84 17.88 7.84 19.35
CA PRO A 84 18.99 7.00 19.78
C PRO A 84 18.47 5.78 20.55
N GLY A 85 18.86 4.58 20.14
CA GLY A 85 18.42 3.32 20.76
C GLY A 85 17.28 2.59 20.04
N THR A 86 16.63 3.20 19.04
CA THR A 86 15.62 2.51 18.23
C THR A 86 16.24 1.45 17.32
N ARG A 87 15.60 0.27 17.25
CA ARG A 87 15.97 -0.80 16.32
C ARG A 87 14.84 -1.04 15.33
N LYS A 88 15.11 -0.84 14.04
CA LYS A 88 14.15 -1.12 12.96
C LYS A 88 14.68 -2.18 12.01
N ARG A 89 13.77 -2.72 11.20
CA ARG A 89 14.09 -3.77 10.22
C ARG A 89 15.03 -3.22 9.14
N CYS A 90 16.02 -4.02 8.77
CA CYS A 90 16.90 -3.71 7.66
C CYS A 90 16.11 -3.60 6.34
N PHE A 91 16.34 -2.52 5.60
CA PHE A 91 15.65 -2.23 4.34
C PHE A 91 15.88 -3.29 3.25
N SER A 92 17.08 -3.88 3.20
CA SER A 92 17.47 -4.87 2.17
C SER A 92 17.27 -6.32 2.59
N CYS A 93 16.88 -6.60 3.84
CA CYS A 93 16.70 -7.97 4.32
C CYS A 93 15.32 -8.53 3.99
N VAL A 94 15.30 -9.73 3.38
CA VAL A 94 14.08 -10.53 3.22
C VAL A 94 13.61 -11.10 4.56
N LYS A 95 14.53 -11.46 5.46
CA LYS A 95 14.21 -11.90 6.84
C LYS A 95 13.97 -10.71 7.77
N ASP A 96 13.33 -10.91 8.91
CA ASP A 96 13.18 -9.86 9.93
C ASP A 96 14.50 -9.71 10.72
N SER A 97 15.41 -8.89 10.20
CA SER A 97 16.64 -8.52 10.90
C SER A 97 16.53 -7.09 11.43
N LYS A 98 16.52 -6.96 12.76
CA LYS A 98 16.49 -5.66 13.42
C LYS A 98 17.90 -5.11 13.56
N SER A 99 18.08 -3.85 13.22
CA SER A 99 19.37 -3.16 13.26
C SER A 99 19.23 -1.79 13.91
N ARG A 100 20.31 -1.32 14.53
CA ARG A 100 20.46 0.06 15.04
C ARG A 100 21.19 0.97 14.06
N PHE A 101 21.82 0.39 13.04
CA PHE A 101 22.61 1.14 12.07
C PHE A 101 21.69 1.63 10.96
N PHE A 102 21.92 2.85 10.50
CA PHE A 102 21.16 3.46 9.42
C PHE A 102 22.11 4.26 8.52
N CYS A 103 21.73 4.43 7.26
CA CYS A 103 22.47 5.26 6.32
C CYS A 103 22.23 6.74 6.65
N GLN A 104 23.29 7.53 6.82
CA GLN A 104 23.17 8.96 7.13
C GLN A 104 22.47 9.75 6.01
N LYS A 105 22.68 9.35 4.74
CA LYS A 105 22.10 10.01 3.56
C LYS A 105 20.61 9.74 3.39
N CYS A 106 20.17 8.48 3.51
CA CYS A 106 18.76 8.10 3.25
C CYS A 106 17.95 7.72 4.50
N LYS A 107 18.56 7.76 5.70
CA LYS A 107 17.96 7.39 7.00
C LYS A 107 17.34 5.99 7.07
N LYS A 108 17.63 5.11 6.09
CA LYS A 108 17.17 3.72 6.07
C LYS A 108 18.04 2.85 6.98
N PHE A 109 17.39 1.95 7.74
CA PHE A 109 18.08 1.00 8.61
C PHE A 109 18.71 -0.15 7.83
N VAL A 110 19.92 -0.56 8.24
CA VAL A 110 20.73 -1.58 7.56
C VAL A 110 21.38 -2.49 8.59
N CYS A 111 21.28 -3.82 8.42
CA CYS A 111 21.98 -4.77 9.28
C CYS A 111 23.48 -4.84 8.94
N LEU A 112 24.30 -5.38 9.85
CA LEU A 112 25.75 -5.48 9.66
C LEU A 112 26.14 -6.27 8.40
N SER A 113 25.36 -7.25 7.97
CA SER A 113 25.64 -8.02 6.74
C SER A 113 25.43 -7.22 5.45
N HIS A 114 24.58 -6.20 5.48
CA HIS A 114 24.29 -5.34 4.33
C HIS A 114 24.95 -3.95 4.45
N LEU A 115 25.54 -3.65 5.60
CA LEU A 115 26.22 -2.39 5.84
C LEU A 115 27.56 -2.38 5.13
N LYS A 116 27.77 -1.38 4.27
CA LYS A 116 29.08 -1.06 3.70
C LYS A 116 29.52 0.28 4.29
N ALA A 117 30.44 0.24 5.25
CA ALA A 117 30.99 1.42 5.88
C ALA A 117 32.17 1.97 5.07
N TRP A 118 32.27 3.29 4.98
CA TRP A 118 33.34 4.01 4.30
C TRP A 118 34.05 4.87 5.35
N CYS A 119 35.37 5.00 5.26
CA CYS A 119 36.08 5.99 6.06
C CYS A 119 35.79 7.40 5.52
N PRO A 120 36.00 8.47 6.33
CA PRO A 120 35.70 9.84 5.92
C PRO A 120 36.38 10.22 4.59
N LEU A 121 37.66 9.88 4.42
CA LEU A 121 38.43 10.16 3.21
C LEU A 121 37.84 9.51 1.94
N CYS A 122 37.37 8.27 2.05
CA CYS A 122 36.73 7.56 0.94
C CYS A 122 35.28 8.00 0.71
N TYR A 123 34.64 8.64 1.70
CA TYR A 123 33.30 9.20 1.56
C TYR A 123 33.35 10.56 0.82
N ASP A 124 34.27 11.44 1.23
CA ASP A 124 34.41 12.78 0.67
C ASP A 124 34.80 12.77 -0.81
N SER A 125 35.59 11.77 -1.22
CA SER A 125 35.97 11.53 -2.63
C SER A 125 34.82 11.04 -3.53
N LEU A 126 33.68 10.63 -2.97
CA LEU A 126 32.50 10.25 -3.74
C LEU A 126 31.47 11.38 -3.90
N GLU A 127 31.50 12.40 -3.04
CA GLU A 127 30.56 13.53 -3.12
C GLU A 127 31.03 14.63 -4.08
N ASN A 128 32.33 14.68 -4.42
CA ASN A 128 32.92 15.60 -5.39
C ASN A 128 33.63 14.83 -6.51
N PRO A 129 32.94 14.46 -7.61
CA PRO A 129 33.59 13.88 -8.80
C PRO A 129 34.45 14.90 -9.54
#